data_AF-A0A939I0X0-F1
#
_entry.id   AF-A0A939I0X0-F1
#
_cell.length_a   1.000
_cell.length_b   1.000
_cell.length_c   1.000
_cell.angle_alpha   90.00
_cell.angle_beta   90.00
_cell.angle_gamma   90.00
#
_symmetry.space_group_name_H-M   'P 1'
#
loop_
_entity.id
_entity.type
_entity.pdbx_description
1 polymer ?
#
loop_
_entity_poly.entity_id
_entity_poly.type
_entity_poly.pdbx_seq_one_letter_code
_entity_poly.pdbx_strand_id
1 'polypeptide(L)'
;MSPMAMCNYFCLTTYIADYKGNGQNDDILVQRSGNDHGLLYSVTLGSNDHLQGGAGNDSLSGGNGNDGLYGYRGNDSLLGDNGNDTLRGGDGDDLLNGGKGRDMLYGDAGSDTFVLAPDMGWDTIGDFKDDTDLIRLEGGLSFADLEIVKMGSSTSIEVQATGEVLAILSGINSGQIGAPDFV
;
A
#
# COMPACT_ATOMS: atom_id res chain seq x y z
N MET A 1 -0.28 54.40 4.42
CA MET A 1 1.02 53.80 4.77
C MET A 1 0.80 52.98 6.02
N SER A 2 0.57 51.68 5.87
CA SER A 2 0.31 50.77 6.98
C SER A 2 1.61 50.03 7.31
N PRO A 3 2.07 50.03 8.57
CA PRO A 3 3.05 49.06 9.03
C PRO A 3 2.30 47.79 9.45
N MET A 4 2.44 46.69 8.71
CA MET A 4 2.06 45.38 9.24
C MET A 4 3.24 44.84 10.04
N ALA A 5 2.99 44.71 11.34
CA ALA A 5 3.88 44.12 12.31
C ALA A 5 4.12 42.64 12.02
N MET A 6 5.32 42.20 12.40
CA MET A 6 5.78 40.82 12.41
C MET A 6 4.77 39.87 13.06
N CYS A 7 4.41 38.78 12.37
CA CYS A 7 3.92 37.57 13.01
C CYS A 7 5.10 36.60 13.13
N ASN A 8 5.70 36.54 14.32
CA ASN A 8 6.72 35.57 14.71
C ASN A 8 6.01 34.29 15.19
N TYR A 9 6.45 33.13 14.69
CA TYR A 9 6.04 31.78 15.06
C TYR A 9 4.59 31.36 14.72
N PHE A 10 4.47 30.17 14.11
CA PHE A 10 3.24 29.46 13.71
C PHE A 10 2.45 30.03 12.53
N CYS A 11 3.03 29.95 11.33
CA CYS A 11 2.21 29.93 10.11
C CYS A 11 1.90 28.46 9.76
N LEU A 12 0.80 27.93 10.31
CA LEU A 12 0.17 26.71 9.78
C LEU A 12 -0.25 27.00 8.34
N THR A 13 0.34 26.29 7.40
CA THR A 13 -0.25 26.10 6.07
C THR A 13 -0.03 24.67 5.66
N THR A 14 -1.10 23.88 5.67
CA THR A 14 -1.23 22.68 4.86
C THR A 14 -0.85 23.07 3.43
N TYR A 15 0.29 22.59 2.93
CA TYR A 15 0.75 22.90 1.59
C TYR A 15 0.28 21.77 0.66
N ILE A 16 -0.90 21.96 0.05
CA ILE A 16 -1.32 21.19 -1.11
C ILE A 16 -0.59 21.82 -2.29
N ALA A 17 0.44 21.16 -2.81
CA ALA A 17 1.07 21.59 -4.05
C ALA A 17 0.15 21.19 -5.23
N ASP A 18 -0.72 22.10 -5.65
CA ASP A 18 -1.41 22.01 -6.94
C ASP A 18 -0.36 22.16 -8.05
N TYR A 19 0.18 21.05 -8.57
CA TYR A 19 1.06 21.07 -9.74
C TYR A 19 0.22 21.23 -11.02
N LYS A 20 -0.36 22.41 -11.23
CA LYS A 20 -0.90 22.74 -12.56
C LYS A 20 0.24 22.99 -13.52
N GLY A 21 0.52 22.05 -14.44
CA GLY A 21 1.32 22.45 -15.60
C GLY A 21 1.85 21.45 -16.63
N ASN A 22 1.26 20.27 -16.88
CA ASN A 22 1.70 19.48 -18.07
C ASN A 22 0.60 18.67 -18.80
N GLY A 23 -0.56 18.37 -18.20
CA GLY A 23 -1.50 17.44 -18.87
C GLY A 23 -0.92 16.02 -19.02
N GLN A 24 -0.10 15.63 -18.04
CA GLN A 24 0.24 14.25 -17.71
C GLN A 24 -0.28 14.04 -16.28
N ASN A 25 -0.89 12.88 -16.04
CA ASN A 25 -1.66 12.51 -14.86
C ASN A 25 -0.76 12.26 -13.63
N ASP A 26 -0.01 13.28 -13.22
CA ASP A 26 1.02 13.15 -12.19
C ASP A 26 0.74 14.18 -11.07
N ASP A 27 -0.33 13.96 -10.32
CA ASP A 27 -0.58 14.71 -9.09
C ASP A 27 0.35 14.16 -7.99
N ILE A 28 1.51 14.81 -7.84
CA ILE A 28 2.53 14.49 -6.83
C ILE A 28 2.15 15.15 -5.50
N LEU A 29 1.66 14.36 -4.53
CA LEU A 29 1.45 14.84 -3.16
C LEU A 29 2.76 14.67 -2.37
N VAL A 30 3.55 15.75 -2.25
CA VAL A 30 4.74 15.81 -1.39
C VAL A 30 4.53 16.79 -0.26
N GLN A 31 4.62 16.34 0.98
CA GLN A 31 4.98 17.21 2.10
C GLN A 31 6.23 16.69 2.80
N ARG A 32 7.32 17.45 2.69
CA ARG A 32 8.48 17.30 3.58
C ARG A 32 8.55 18.47 4.54
N SER A 33 8.55 18.16 5.83
CA SER A 33 9.51 18.61 6.85
C SER A 33 8.82 19.00 8.17
N GLY A 34 8.86 18.08 9.13
CA GLY A 34 8.50 18.33 10.52
C GLY A 34 7.88 17.08 11.10
N ASN A 35 8.50 16.52 12.13
CA ASN A 35 8.09 15.32 12.85
C ASN A 35 6.54 15.23 12.97
N ASP A 36 5.95 14.08 12.59
CA ASP A 36 4.58 13.64 12.94
C ASP A 36 3.43 13.95 11.94
N HIS A 37 3.56 13.69 10.64
CA HIS A 37 2.48 13.96 9.65
C HIS A 37 1.75 12.70 9.13
N GLY A 38 1.17 11.92 10.05
CA GLY A 38 0.62 10.60 9.76
C GLY A 38 -0.79 10.51 9.15
N LEU A 39 -1.19 11.31 8.15
CA LEU A 39 -2.40 11.06 7.33
C LEU A 39 -2.32 11.80 5.98
N LEU A 40 -2.13 11.08 4.86
CA LEU A 40 -2.21 11.56 3.47
C LEU A 40 -3.36 10.83 2.74
N TYR A 41 -4.42 11.57 2.41
CA TYR A 41 -5.53 11.08 1.60
C TYR A 41 -5.47 11.73 0.22
N SER A 42 -5.53 10.94 -0.86
CA SER A 42 -5.91 11.52 -2.16
C SER A 42 -7.36 12.04 -2.07
N VAL A 43 -7.61 13.24 -2.61
CA VAL A 43 -8.93 13.90 -2.61
C VAL A 43 -9.52 13.94 -4.03
N THR A 44 -9.01 13.13 -4.96
CA THR A 44 -9.43 13.12 -6.35
C THR A 44 -10.04 11.77 -6.72
N LEU A 45 -11.37 11.73 -6.70
CA LEU A 45 -12.25 10.54 -6.76
C LEU A 45 -12.21 9.74 -8.10
N GLY A 46 -11.09 9.66 -8.82
CA GLY A 46 -11.02 8.90 -10.08
C GLY A 46 -9.77 9.09 -10.96
N SER A 47 -8.66 9.62 -10.44
CA SER A 47 -7.42 9.80 -11.20
C SER A 47 -6.34 8.84 -10.72
N ASN A 48 -5.39 8.55 -11.60
CA ASN A 48 -4.17 7.87 -11.21
C ASN A 48 -3.27 8.87 -10.48
N ASP A 49 -2.88 8.55 -9.26
CA ASP A 49 -2.19 9.44 -8.35
C ASP A 49 -0.82 8.87 -7.93
N HIS A 50 0.12 9.74 -7.54
CA HIS A 50 1.44 9.34 -7.02
C HIS A 50 1.65 9.93 -5.62
N LEU A 51 1.56 9.07 -4.61
CA LEU A 51 1.58 9.42 -3.18
C LEU A 51 2.90 9.01 -2.52
N GLN A 52 3.45 9.90 -1.69
CA GLN A 52 4.73 9.69 -1.01
C GLN A 52 4.63 10.09 0.47
N GLY A 53 4.85 9.15 1.39
CA GLY A 53 4.85 9.37 2.85
C GLY A 53 6.13 10.07 3.33
N GLY A 54 7.27 9.44 3.07
CA GLY A 54 8.58 10.06 3.23
C GLY A 54 9.31 9.59 4.48
N ALA A 55 9.05 10.20 5.63
CA ALA A 55 9.71 9.77 6.87
C ALA A 55 8.76 9.94 8.05
N GLY A 56 8.69 8.90 8.88
CA GLY A 56 7.69 8.78 9.94
C GLY A 56 6.66 7.72 9.56
N ASN A 57 5.72 7.46 10.47
CA ASN A 57 4.67 6.50 10.19
C ASN A 57 3.54 7.22 9.46
N ASP A 58 3.35 6.89 8.19
CA ASP A 58 2.43 7.53 7.28
C ASP A 58 1.22 6.65 6.98
N SER A 59 0.11 7.30 6.61
CA SER A 59 -1.07 6.60 6.10
C SER A 59 -1.39 7.16 4.73
N LEU A 60 -1.34 6.32 3.70
CA LEU A 60 -1.58 6.67 2.30
C LEU A 60 -2.84 5.97 1.80
N SER A 61 -3.72 6.70 1.11
CA SER A 61 -4.89 6.14 0.41
C SER A 61 -4.97 6.71 -1.01
N GLY A 62 -4.92 5.82 -2.00
CA GLY A 62 -4.93 6.12 -3.44
C GLY A 62 -6.31 6.55 -3.95
N GLY A 63 -7.34 5.82 -3.55
CA GLY A 63 -8.72 6.15 -3.85
C GLY A 63 -9.24 5.43 -5.10
N ASN A 64 -9.51 6.15 -6.18
CA ASN A 64 -9.97 5.52 -7.41
C ASN A 64 -8.96 5.86 -8.49
N GLY A 65 -8.41 4.86 -9.18
CA GLY A 65 -7.37 5.11 -10.17
C GLY A 65 -6.35 3.99 -10.11
N ASN A 66 -5.36 4.03 -10.99
CA ASN A 66 -4.19 3.16 -10.86
C ASN A 66 -3.09 3.99 -10.22
N ASP A 67 -2.90 3.82 -8.93
CA ASP A 67 -2.13 4.70 -8.07
C ASP A 67 -0.76 4.13 -7.72
N GLY A 68 0.20 5.01 -7.45
CA GLY A 68 1.52 4.66 -6.95
C GLY A 68 1.70 5.19 -5.52
N LEU A 69 1.74 4.30 -4.53
CA LEU A 69 1.89 4.64 -3.11
C LEU A 69 3.25 4.22 -2.59
N TYR A 70 3.99 5.15 -1.98
CA TYR A 70 5.35 4.94 -1.49
C TYR A 70 5.49 5.43 -0.05
N GLY A 71 5.61 4.51 0.92
CA GLY A 71 5.73 4.84 2.35
C GLY A 71 7.08 5.47 2.71
N TYR A 72 8.16 4.87 2.20
CA TYR A 72 9.57 5.21 2.40
C TYR A 72 10.16 4.81 3.76
N ARG A 73 9.97 5.57 4.83
CA ARG A 73 10.65 5.29 6.11
C ARG A 73 9.65 5.42 7.24
N GLY A 74 9.56 4.39 8.07
CA GLY A 74 8.62 4.34 9.18
C GLY A 74 7.64 3.20 8.94
N ASN A 75 6.75 2.99 9.89
CA ASN A 75 5.75 1.95 9.79
C ASN A 75 4.50 2.55 9.15
N ASP A 76 4.30 2.26 7.88
CA ASP A 76 3.33 2.92 7.03
C ASP A 76 2.07 2.05 6.81
N SER A 77 0.95 2.70 6.54
CA SER A 77 -0.31 2.05 6.15
C SER A 77 -0.70 2.51 4.75
N LEU A 78 -0.59 1.63 3.77
CA LEU A 78 -0.84 1.91 2.36
C LEU A 78 -2.13 1.21 1.91
N LEU A 79 -3.06 1.98 1.36
CA LEU A 79 -4.35 1.52 0.83
C LEU A 79 -4.50 1.96 -0.64
N GLY A 80 -4.50 1.03 -1.59
CA GLY A 80 -4.70 1.34 -3.01
C GLY A 80 -6.15 1.77 -3.33
N ASP A 81 -7.11 1.14 -2.64
CA ASP A 81 -8.56 1.33 -2.79
C ASP A 81 -9.14 0.70 -4.08
N ASN A 82 -9.36 1.41 -5.18
CA ASN A 82 -9.90 0.82 -6.42
C ASN A 82 -8.99 1.12 -7.61
N GLY A 83 -8.59 0.07 -8.31
CA GLY A 83 -7.87 0.12 -9.57
C GLY A 83 -6.69 -0.85 -9.54
N ASN A 84 -5.73 -0.69 -10.44
CA ASN A 84 -4.53 -1.54 -10.41
C ASN A 84 -3.37 -0.71 -9.90
N ASP A 85 -3.07 -0.86 -8.62
CA ASP A 85 -2.19 0.01 -7.87
C ASP A 85 -0.79 -0.61 -7.71
N THR A 86 0.16 0.24 -7.38
CA THR A 86 1.51 -0.16 -6.98
C THR A 86 1.80 0.41 -5.60
N LEU A 87 1.91 -0.45 -4.60
CA LEU A 87 2.21 -0.08 -3.23
C LEU A 87 3.61 -0.55 -2.86
N ARG A 88 4.40 0.36 -2.26
CA ARG A 88 5.74 0.07 -1.77
C ARG A 88 5.93 0.65 -0.37
N GLY A 89 6.04 -0.24 0.62
CA GLY A 89 6.20 0.09 2.03
C GLY A 89 7.47 0.89 2.29
N GLY A 90 8.63 0.21 2.23
CA GLY A 90 9.94 0.86 2.34
C GLY A 90 10.71 0.33 3.54
N ASP A 91 11.30 1.22 4.33
CA ASP A 91 11.94 0.85 5.59
C ASP A 91 10.89 0.88 6.71
N GLY A 92 10.67 -0.20 7.45
CA GLY A 92 9.74 -0.24 8.58
C GLY A 92 8.78 -1.43 8.48
N ASP A 93 7.94 -1.61 9.49
CA ASP A 93 6.91 -2.65 9.48
C ASP A 93 5.63 -2.09 8.87
N ASP A 94 5.36 -2.43 7.61
CA ASP A 94 4.31 -1.78 6.83
C ASP A 94 3.03 -2.63 6.73
N LEU A 95 1.89 -1.96 6.55
CA LEU A 95 0.61 -2.57 6.25
C LEU A 95 0.19 -2.20 4.83
N LEU A 96 0.11 -3.19 3.94
CA LEU A 96 -0.23 -3.01 2.54
C LEU A 96 -1.58 -3.68 2.21
N ASN A 97 -2.53 -2.88 1.71
CA ASN A 97 -3.80 -3.35 1.18
C ASN A 97 -3.98 -2.78 -0.23
N GLY A 98 -3.87 -3.63 -1.26
CA GLY A 98 -4.11 -3.22 -2.64
C GLY A 98 -5.54 -2.69 -2.85
N GLY A 99 -6.50 -3.32 -2.20
CA GLY A 99 -7.91 -3.02 -2.42
C GLY A 99 -8.40 -3.77 -3.65
N LYS A 100 -9.27 -3.14 -4.44
CA LYS A 100 -9.87 -3.77 -5.60
C LYS A 100 -9.02 -3.61 -6.85
N GLY A 101 -8.58 -4.71 -7.41
CA GLY A 101 -8.08 -4.80 -8.77
C GLY A 101 -6.99 -5.84 -8.91
N ARG A 102 -5.88 -5.46 -9.52
CA ARG A 102 -4.70 -6.31 -9.66
C ARG A 102 -3.50 -5.50 -9.26
N ASP A 103 -3.13 -5.62 -7.99
CA ASP A 103 -2.18 -4.71 -7.39
C ASP A 103 -0.79 -5.33 -7.33
N MET A 104 0.22 -4.47 -7.33
CA MET A 104 1.61 -4.85 -7.12
C MET A 104 2.05 -4.36 -5.74
N LEU A 105 2.28 -5.29 -4.82
CA LEU A 105 2.58 -5.00 -3.43
C LEU A 105 4.04 -5.37 -3.12
N TYR A 106 4.78 -4.43 -2.53
CA TYR A 106 6.16 -4.58 -2.12
C TYR A 106 6.34 -4.09 -0.68
N GLY A 107 6.66 -4.98 0.25
CA GLY A 107 6.92 -4.60 1.65
C GLY A 107 8.28 -3.89 1.80
N ASP A 108 9.25 -4.29 0.99
CA ASP A 108 10.67 -3.98 1.12
C ASP A 108 11.26 -4.46 2.46
N ALA A 109 11.59 -3.57 3.39
CA ALA A 109 12.44 -3.84 4.53
C ALA A 109 11.71 -3.69 5.86
N GLY A 110 11.22 -4.80 6.39
CA GLY A 110 10.73 -4.91 7.75
C GLY A 110 9.94 -6.19 7.90
N SER A 111 9.05 -6.23 8.89
CA SER A 111 8.06 -7.28 9.05
C SER A 111 6.72 -6.76 8.53
N ASP A 112 6.46 -7.03 7.26
CA ASP A 112 5.36 -6.41 6.54
C ASP A 112 4.09 -7.25 6.61
N THR A 113 2.92 -6.62 6.55
CA THR A 113 1.61 -7.29 6.53
C THR A 113 0.87 -6.97 5.24
N PHE A 114 0.58 -8.00 4.46
CA PHE A 114 -0.19 -7.92 3.21
C PHE A 114 -1.63 -8.36 3.46
N VAL A 115 -2.60 -7.51 3.12
CA VAL A 115 -4.02 -7.80 3.36
C VAL A 115 -4.64 -8.43 2.14
N LEU A 116 -5.26 -9.61 2.31
CA LEU A 116 -6.01 -10.29 1.25
C LEU A 116 -7.45 -10.52 1.69
N ALA A 117 -8.40 -10.29 0.78
CA ALA A 117 -9.82 -10.54 1.00
C ALA A 117 -10.51 -11.02 -0.28
N PRO A 118 -11.63 -11.75 -0.17
CA PRO A 118 -12.44 -12.14 -1.34
C PRO A 118 -12.99 -10.93 -2.10
N ASP A 119 -13.25 -11.11 -3.38
CA ASP A 119 -13.86 -10.12 -4.29
C ASP A 119 -13.07 -8.80 -4.44
N MET A 120 -11.82 -8.78 -3.99
CA MET A 120 -10.88 -7.68 -4.18
C MET A 120 -10.07 -7.83 -5.47
N GLY A 121 -10.12 -9.00 -6.11
CA GLY A 121 -9.24 -9.29 -7.25
C GLY A 121 -7.94 -9.94 -6.77
N TRP A 122 -6.96 -10.03 -7.66
CA TRP A 122 -5.77 -10.85 -7.41
C TRP A 122 -4.51 -10.02 -7.53
N ASP A 123 -3.73 -10.05 -6.45
CA ASP A 123 -2.56 -9.23 -6.30
C ASP A 123 -1.29 -10.00 -6.62
N THR A 124 -0.21 -9.28 -6.86
CA THR A 124 1.14 -9.82 -6.89
C THR A 124 1.92 -9.24 -5.72
N ILE A 125 2.31 -10.11 -4.79
CA ILE A 125 3.25 -9.74 -3.73
C ILE A 125 4.65 -10.08 -4.23
N GLY A 126 5.46 -9.04 -4.42
CA GLY A 126 6.69 -9.11 -5.20
C GLY A 126 7.91 -9.60 -4.43
N ASP A 127 7.92 -9.45 -3.10
CA ASP A 127 9.10 -9.59 -2.25
C ASP A 127 8.81 -10.20 -0.88
N PHE A 128 7.71 -10.96 -0.76
CA PHE A 128 7.31 -11.62 0.48
C PHE A 128 8.46 -12.43 1.11
N LYS A 129 8.68 -12.27 2.41
CA LYS A 129 9.67 -13.03 3.18
C LYS A 129 8.96 -13.91 4.21
N ASP A 130 8.99 -15.21 4.00
CA ASP A 130 8.31 -16.25 4.80
C ASP A 130 8.62 -16.22 6.31
N ASP A 131 9.84 -15.86 6.71
CA ASP A 131 10.21 -15.79 8.13
C ASP A 131 9.87 -14.46 8.83
N THR A 132 9.45 -13.41 8.09
CA THR A 132 9.25 -12.06 8.65
C THR A 132 7.91 -11.43 8.32
N ASP A 133 7.42 -11.64 7.11
CA ASP A 133 6.22 -10.99 6.59
C ASP A 133 4.99 -11.86 6.87
N LEU A 134 3.83 -11.23 6.93
CA LEU A 134 2.55 -11.87 7.23
C LEU A 134 1.52 -11.56 6.16
N ILE A 135 0.59 -12.49 5.99
CA ILE A 135 -0.60 -12.33 5.16
C ILE A 135 -1.81 -12.24 6.09
N ARG A 136 -2.42 -11.07 6.16
CA ARG A 136 -3.66 -10.87 6.92
C ARG A 136 -4.86 -11.24 6.07
N LEU A 137 -5.66 -12.19 6.55
CA LEU A 137 -6.87 -12.60 5.87
C LEU A 137 -8.08 -11.81 6.39
N GLU A 138 -8.80 -11.18 5.48
CA GLU A 138 -10.05 -10.47 5.78
C GLU A 138 -11.25 -11.12 5.06
N GLY A 139 -12.45 -10.57 5.24
CA GLY A 139 -13.68 -11.13 4.65
C GLY A 139 -14.14 -12.46 5.26
N GLY A 140 -13.61 -12.83 6.43
CA GLY A 140 -13.96 -14.07 7.12
C GLY A 140 -13.21 -15.31 6.62
N LEU A 141 -12.18 -15.12 5.78
CA LEU A 141 -11.27 -16.17 5.38
C LEU A 141 -10.40 -16.63 6.57
N SER A 142 -10.05 -17.90 6.56
CA SER A 142 -9.02 -18.49 7.41
C SER A 142 -8.06 -19.32 6.55
N PHE A 143 -6.90 -19.68 7.10
CA PHE A 143 -5.94 -20.55 6.40
C PHE A 143 -6.57 -21.88 5.93
N ALA A 144 -7.58 -22.39 6.64
CA ALA A 144 -8.27 -23.63 6.29
C ALA A 144 -9.10 -23.51 5.00
N ASP A 145 -9.44 -22.29 4.58
CA ASP A 145 -10.22 -22.01 3.37
C ASP A 145 -9.33 -21.86 2.13
N LEU A 146 -8.00 -21.90 2.29
CA LEU A 146 -7.03 -21.62 1.23
C LEU A 146 -6.44 -22.89 0.62
N GLU A 147 -6.20 -22.85 -0.69
CA GLU A 147 -5.37 -23.78 -1.43
C GLU A 147 -4.09 -23.06 -1.87
N ILE A 148 -2.94 -23.60 -1.47
CA ILE A 148 -1.62 -23.03 -1.78
C ILE A 148 -1.03 -23.80 -2.96
N VAL A 149 -1.06 -23.18 -4.15
CA VAL A 149 -0.76 -23.84 -5.43
C VAL A 149 0.60 -23.42 -5.95
N LYS A 150 1.45 -24.38 -6.30
CA LYS A 150 2.75 -24.10 -6.94
C LYS A 150 2.57 -23.62 -8.38
N MET A 151 3.15 -22.47 -8.70
CA MET A 151 3.17 -21.89 -10.05
C MET A 151 4.61 -21.58 -10.51
N GLY A 152 5.32 -22.60 -10.99
CA GLY A 152 6.72 -22.45 -11.39
C GLY A 152 7.61 -22.07 -10.20
N SER A 153 8.18 -20.85 -10.23
CA SER A 153 8.96 -20.26 -9.13
C SER A 153 8.13 -19.39 -8.19
N SER A 154 6.82 -19.32 -8.40
CA SER A 154 5.88 -18.54 -7.60
C SER A 154 4.84 -19.44 -6.94
N THR A 155 4.05 -18.86 -6.05
CA THR A 155 2.94 -19.55 -5.35
C THR A 155 1.66 -18.75 -5.54
N SER A 156 0.57 -19.44 -5.87
CA SER A 156 -0.78 -18.89 -5.91
C SER A 156 -1.51 -19.24 -4.62
N ILE A 157 -2.22 -18.26 -4.07
CA ILE A 157 -3.08 -18.40 -2.90
C ILE A 157 -4.51 -18.33 -3.42
N GLU A 158 -5.23 -19.44 -3.31
CA GLU A 158 -6.57 -19.59 -3.90
C GLU A 158 -7.60 -19.94 -2.82
N VAL A 159 -8.84 -19.52 -2.99
CA VAL A 159 -9.95 -19.90 -2.10
C VAL A 159 -10.50 -21.25 -2.55
N GLN A 160 -10.42 -22.29 -1.71
CA GLN A 160 -10.83 -23.66 -2.05
C GLN A 160 -12.28 -23.76 -2.57
N ALA A 161 -13.19 -22.99 -1.98
CA ALA A 161 -14.62 -23.07 -2.28
C ALA A 161 -14.98 -22.50 -3.66
N THR A 162 -14.23 -21.50 -4.13
CA THR A 162 -14.57 -20.73 -5.34
C THR A 162 -13.54 -20.89 -6.46
N GLY A 163 -12.31 -21.28 -6.14
CA GLY A 163 -11.16 -21.22 -7.06
C GLY A 163 -10.71 -19.80 -7.36
N GLU A 164 -11.15 -18.82 -6.56
CA GLU A 164 -10.69 -17.43 -6.68
C GLU A 164 -9.22 -17.33 -6.28
N VAL A 165 -8.42 -16.67 -7.10
CA VAL A 165 -7.03 -16.33 -6.76
C VAL A 165 -7.05 -15.03 -5.96
N LEU A 166 -6.46 -15.04 -4.76
CA LEU A 166 -6.30 -13.84 -3.93
C LEU A 166 -4.96 -13.14 -4.23
N ALA A 167 -3.89 -13.91 -4.35
CA ALA A 167 -2.57 -13.36 -4.63
C ALA A 167 -1.62 -14.38 -5.26
N ILE A 168 -0.62 -13.86 -5.96
CA ILE A 168 0.58 -14.58 -6.36
C ILE A 168 1.78 -14.03 -5.59
N LEU A 169 2.46 -14.91 -4.87
CA LEU A 169 3.74 -14.63 -4.24
C LEU A 169 4.86 -14.91 -5.25
N SER A 170 5.52 -13.86 -5.72
CA SER A 170 6.61 -13.96 -6.70
C SER A 170 7.88 -14.51 -6.05
N GLY A 171 8.49 -15.52 -6.64
CA GLY A 171 9.77 -16.06 -6.16
C GLY A 171 9.68 -16.97 -4.92
N ILE A 172 8.48 -17.18 -4.39
CA ILE A 172 8.23 -18.04 -3.24
C ILE A 172 7.72 -19.41 -3.67
N ASN A 173 8.35 -20.47 -3.16
CA ASN A 173 7.87 -21.83 -3.39
C ASN A 173 6.74 -22.17 -2.41
N SER A 174 5.76 -22.93 -2.88
CA SER A 174 4.56 -23.24 -2.10
C SER A 174 4.81 -24.01 -0.80
N GLY A 175 5.96 -24.69 -0.67
CA GLY A 175 6.36 -25.37 0.56
C GLY A 175 7.04 -24.48 1.60
N GLN A 176 7.30 -23.21 1.27
CA GLN A 176 7.82 -22.20 2.19
C GLN A 176 6.71 -21.49 2.95
N ILE A 177 5.47 -21.57 2.44
CA ILE A 177 4.31 -20.91 3.01
C ILE A 177 3.47 -21.91 3.80
N GLY A 178 3.03 -21.52 4.99
CA GLY A 178 2.20 -22.34 5.86
C GLY A 178 1.35 -21.51 6.82
N ALA A 179 0.56 -22.19 7.63
CA ALA A 179 -0.38 -21.56 8.57
C ALA A 179 0.21 -20.42 9.44
N PRO A 180 1.47 -20.45 9.90
CA PRO A 180 2.05 -19.36 10.69
C PRO A 180 2.17 -18.02 9.94
N ASP A 181 2.21 -18.05 8.61
CA ASP A 181 2.37 -16.85 7.78
C ASP A 181 1.03 -16.12 7.58
N PHE A 182 -0.08 -16.69 8.07
CA PHE A 182 -1.42 -16.14 7.93
C PHE A 182 -2.00 -15.74 9.28
N VAL A 183 -2.57 -14.54 9.35
CA VAL A 183 -3.16 -13.95 10.56
C VAL A 183 -4.59 -13.47 10.36
#